data_AF-A0A2G9QIG0-F1
#
_entry.id   AF-A0A2G9QIG0-F1
#
_cell.length_a   1.000
_cell.length_b   1.000
_cell.length_c   1.000
_cell.angle_alpha   90.00
_cell.angle_beta   90.00
_cell.angle_gamma   90.00
#
_symmetry.space_group_name_H-M   'P 1'
#
loop_
_entity.id
_entity.type
_entity.pdbx_description
1 polymer ?
#
loop_
_entity_poly.entity_id
_entity_poly.type
_entity_poly.pdbx_seq_one_letter_code
_entity_poly.pdbx_strand_id
1 'polypeptide(L)'
;MASSVSKVELISAVQAHPELWDVAHPLHGDHIRKVKAWEDISAAITPGWEELRNAEKKEITKILQRRWKSLRDRVRRDLTDKDKAARSGAPAPTKRPHVYHTNLLFLRQNMQSHTRP
;
A
#
# COMPACT_ATOMS: atom_id res chain seq x y z
N MET A 1 21.45 -9.23 11.25
CA MET A 1 20.01 -9.55 11.37
C MET A 1 19.23 -8.53 10.56
N ALA A 2 19.12 -8.72 9.24
CA ALA A 2 18.29 -7.83 8.42
C ALA A 2 16.85 -8.32 8.57
N SER A 3 16.10 -7.71 9.49
CA SER A 3 14.67 -7.99 9.65
C SER A 3 14.01 -7.87 8.28
N SER A 4 13.54 -9.00 7.76
CA SER A 4 12.77 -9.05 6.54
C SER A 4 11.48 -8.29 6.82
N VAL A 5 11.45 -6.99 6.51
CA VAL A 5 10.25 -6.14 6.68
C VAL A 5 9.07 -6.90 6.10
N SER A 6 8.14 -7.31 6.96
CA SER A 6 7.04 -8.16 6.56
C SER A 6 6.10 -7.32 5.69
N LYS A 7 5.70 -7.87 4.53
CA LYS A 7 4.75 -7.20 3.64
C LYS A 7 3.45 -6.87 4.38
N VAL A 8 3.08 -7.68 5.37
CA VAL A 8 1.90 -7.46 6.23
C VAL A 8 2.06 -6.23 7.10
N GLU A 9 3.24 -6.01 7.70
CA GLU A 9 3.52 -4.83 8.53
C GLU A 9 3.46 -3.56 7.68
N LEU A 10 4.06 -3.58 6.49
CA LEU A 10 3.99 -2.47 5.55
C LEU A 10 2.55 -2.16 5.13
N ILE A 11 1.73 -3.18 4.85
CA ILE A 11 0.32 -2.97 4.49
C ILE A 11 -0.45 -2.35 5.65
N SER A 12 -0.29 -2.90 6.86
CA SER A 12 -1.02 -2.47 8.04
C SER A 12 -0.64 -1.04 8.44
N ALA A 13 0.66 -0.72 8.36
CA ALA A 13 1.16 0.63 8.61
C ALA A 13 0.60 1.61 7.57
N VAL A 14 0.70 1.32 6.26
CA VAL A 14 0.13 2.21 5.23
C VAL A 14 -1.39 2.35 5.35
N GLN A 15 -2.11 1.28 5.75
CA GLN A 15 -3.55 1.32 5.96
C GLN A 15 -3.95 2.35 7.03
N ALA A 16 -3.13 2.51 8.08
CA ALA A 16 -3.35 3.50 9.13
C ALA A 16 -3.14 4.96 8.67
N HIS A 17 -2.53 5.17 7.49
CA HIS A 17 -2.24 6.49 6.91
C HIS A 17 -3.06 6.73 5.62
N PRO A 18 -4.36 7.06 5.72
CA PRO A 18 -5.23 7.29 4.56
C PRO A 18 -4.70 8.36 3.60
N GLU A 19 -3.97 9.37 4.07
CA GLU A 19 -3.32 10.39 3.25
C GLU A 19 -2.39 9.81 2.16
N LEU A 20 -1.87 8.59 2.33
CA LEU A 20 -0.98 7.93 1.36
C LEU A 20 -1.71 7.23 0.22
N TRP A 21 -2.92 6.73 0.47
CA TRP A 21 -3.62 5.82 -0.46
C TRP A 21 -5.05 6.24 -0.80
N ASP A 22 -5.65 7.10 0.01
CA ASP A 22 -7.00 7.60 -0.18
C ASP A 22 -7.01 8.91 -0.93
N VAL A 23 -7.43 8.84 -2.20
CA VAL A 23 -7.55 9.98 -3.10
C VAL A 23 -8.68 10.94 -2.71
N ALA A 24 -9.68 10.47 -1.97
CA ALA A 24 -10.76 11.30 -1.43
C ALA A 24 -10.35 11.95 -0.10
N HIS A 25 -9.26 11.49 0.53
CA HIS A 25 -8.77 12.07 1.77
C HIS A 25 -8.29 13.51 1.54
N PRO A 26 -8.73 14.51 2.34
CA PRO A 26 -8.38 15.91 2.15
C PRO A 26 -6.86 16.17 2.14
N LEU A 27 -6.10 15.37 2.89
CA LEU A 27 -4.64 15.49 3.00
C LEU A 27 -3.89 14.69 1.93
N HIS A 28 -4.57 14.03 0.99
CA HIS A 28 -3.90 13.33 -0.10
C HIS A 28 -3.16 14.29 -1.03
N GLY A 29 -3.63 15.53 -1.20
CA GLY A 29 -2.90 16.54 -1.95
C GLY A 29 -1.64 17.05 -1.24
N ASP A 30 -1.53 16.83 0.08
CA ASP A 30 -0.50 17.45 0.91
C ASP A 30 0.80 16.63 0.91
N HIS A 31 1.80 17.15 0.20
CA HIS A 31 3.12 16.54 0.13
C HIS A 31 3.80 16.44 1.50
N ILE A 32 3.65 17.44 2.37
CA ILE A 32 4.30 17.47 3.69
C ILE A 32 3.72 16.35 4.56
N ARG A 33 2.40 16.19 4.55
CA ARG A 33 1.72 15.11 5.28
C ARG A 33 2.13 13.74 4.77
N LYS A 34 2.25 13.57 3.45
CA LYS A 34 2.73 12.31 2.86
C LYS A 34 4.17 11.98 3.26
N VAL A 35 5.06 12.98 3.27
CA VAL A 35 6.45 12.78 3.72
C VAL A 35 6.46 12.34 5.19
N LYS A 36 5.72 13.03 6.05
CA LYS A 36 5.63 12.67 7.47
C LYS A 36 5.06 11.27 7.69
N ALA A 37 3.98 10.92 7.01
CA ALA A 37 3.39 9.59 7.09
C ALA A 37 4.40 8.49 6.71
N TRP A 38 5.22 8.73 5.67
CA TRP A 38 6.28 7.80 5.29
C TRP A 38 7.41 7.72 6.33
N GLU A 39 7.75 8.81 7.00
CA GLU A 39 8.71 8.80 8.11
C GLU A 39 8.16 8.02 9.30
N ASP A 40 6.90 8.22 9.67
CA ASP A 40 6.22 7.51 10.75
C ASP A 40 6.18 5.99 10.47
N ILE A 41 5.83 5.59 9.23
CA ILE A 41 5.84 4.20 8.78
C ILE A 41 7.25 3.61 8.83
N SER A 42 8.25 4.35 8.34
CA SER A 42 9.63 3.88 8.37
C SER A 42 10.14 3.69 9.79
N ALA A 43 9.79 4.59 10.71
CA ALA A 43 10.13 4.50 12.12
C ALA A 43 9.46 3.31 12.81
N ALA A 44 8.18 3.06 12.52
CA ALA A 44 7.43 1.94 13.09
C ALA A 44 7.96 0.57 12.63
N ILE A 45 8.49 0.49 11.41
CA ILE A 45 8.94 -0.76 10.78
C ILE A 45 10.44 -1.02 11.00
N THR A 46 11.22 0.02 11.27
CA THR A 46 12.69 -0.06 11.37
C THR A 46 13.14 0.06 12.82
N PRO A 47 13.60 -1.05 13.44
CA PRO A 47 14.21 -0.98 14.77
C PRO A 47 15.43 -0.05 14.76
N GLY A 48 15.61 0.72 15.83
CA GLY A 48 16.72 1.67 15.95
C GLY A 48 16.62 2.87 15.00
N TRP A 49 15.42 3.19 14.50
CA TRP A 49 15.21 4.34 13.61
C TRP A 49 15.84 5.62 14.14
N GLU A 50 15.68 5.94 15.43
CA GLU A 50 16.22 7.17 16.02
C GLU A 50 17.75 7.26 15.97
N GLU A 51 18.44 6.12 15.98
CA GLU A 51 19.90 6.03 15.94
C GLU A 51 20.46 6.14 14.50
N LEU A 52 19.60 6.02 13.49
CA LEU A 52 20.00 6.10 12.08
C LEU A 52 20.26 7.54 11.65
N ARG A 53 21.26 7.71 10.77
CA ARG A 53 21.53 9.00 10.15
C ARG A 53 20.43 9.36 9.17
N ASN A 54 20.24 10.66 8.94
CA ASN A 54 19.26 11.17 7.97
C ASN A 54 19.41 10.57 6.56
N ALA A 55 20.64 10.23 6.14
CA ALA A 55 20.88 9.56 4.85
C ALA A 55 20.31 8.14 4.82
N GLU A 56 20.50 7.38 5.90
CA GLU A 56 20.01 6.00 6.05
C GLU A 56 18.48 5.99 6.16
N LYS A 57 17.92 6.89 6.98
CA LYS A 57 16.48 7.13 7.08
C LYS A 57 15.85 7.35 5.70
N LYS A 58 16.44 8.26 4.90
CA LYS A 58 15.97 8.56 3.54
C LYS A 58 16.02 7.34 2.61
N GLU A 59 17.07 6.54 2.67
CA GLU A 59 17.18 5.35 1.81
C GLU A 59 16.18 4.26 2.21
N ILE A 60 15.99 4.01 3.50
CA ILE A 60 14.99 3.07 4.01
C ILE A 60 13.59 3.49 3.59
N THR A 61 13.23 4.77 3.77
CA THR A 61 11.95 5.30 3.32
C THR A 61 11.74 5.09 1.83
N LYS A 62 12.76 5.36 0.99
CA LYS A 62 12.68 5.09 -0.46
C LYS A 62 12.46 3.61 -0.77
N ILE A 63 13.12 2.70 -0.06
CA ILE A 63 12.95 1.26 -0.23
C ILE A 63 11.51 0.85 0.11
N LEU A 64 10.95 1.34 1.22
CA LEU A 64 9.58 1.05 1.63
C LEU A 64 8.56 1.60 0.62
N GLN A 65 8.76 2.83 0.14
CA GLN A 65 7.92 3.41 -0.92
C GLN A 65 7.93 2.59 -2.21
N ARG A 66 9.11 2.13 -2.66
CA ARG A 66 9.22 1.24 -3.83
C ARG A 66 8.48 -0.07 -3.61
N ARG A 67 8.65 -0.70 -2.43
CA ARG A 67 7.97 -1.94 -2.07
C ARG A 67 6.45 -1.77 -2.05
N TRP A 68 5.96 -0.67 -1.47
CA TRP A 68 4.54 -0.33 -1.46
C TRP A 68 4.00 -0.12 -2.87
N LYS A 69 4.71 0.62 -3.73
CA LYS A 69 4.31 0.82 -5.14
C LYS A 69 4.15 -0.53 -5.84
N SER A 70 5.16 -1.40 -5.78
CA SER A 70 5.10 -2.73 -6.41
C SER A 70 3.96 -3.59 -5.86
N LEU A 71 3.70 -3.52 -4.56
CA LEU A 71 2.59 -4.23 -3.93
C LEU A 71 1.25 -3.69 -4.43
N ARG A 72 1.04 -2.38 -4.37
CA ARG A 72 -0.19 -1.72 -4.83
C ARG A 72 -0.47 -2.03 -6.30
N ASP A 73 0.55 -2.01 -7.16
CA ASP A 73 0.40 -2.31 -8.59
C ASP A 73 -0.04 -3.77 -8.83
N ARG A 74 0.53 -4.73 -8.08
CA ARG A 74 0.08 -6.13 -8.11
C ARG A 74 -1.37 -6.27 -7.68
N VAL A 75 -1.76 -5.59 -6.60
CA VAL A 75 -3.12 -5.62 -6.05
C VAL A 75 -4.13 -4.99 -7.00
N ARG A 76 -3.76 -3.88 -7.65
CA ARG A 76 -4.55 -3.26 -8.70
C ARG A 76 -4.85 -4.24 -9.84
N ARG A 77 -3.85 -5.01 -10.28
CA ARG A 77 -4.02 -6.04 -11.31
C ARG A 77 -4.95 -7.15 -10.82
N ASP A 78 -4.69 -7.71 -9.64
CA ASP A 78 -5.52 -8.78 -9.06
C ASP A 78 -6.99 -8.35 -8.89
N LEU A 79 -7.26 -7.10 -8.50
CA LEU A 79 -8.62 -6.55 -8.42
C LEU A 79 -9.25 -6.34 -9.79
N THR A 80 -8.49 -5.77 -10.74
CA THR A 80 -8.98 -5.54 -12.11
C THR A 80 -9.33 -6.86 -12.81
N ASP A 81 -8.51 -7.89 -12.63
CA ASP A 81 -8.74 -9.21 -13.21
C ASP A 81 -9.97 -9.89 -12.59
N LYS A 82 -10.18 -9.71 -11.27
CA LYS A 82 -11.41 -10.15 -10.60
C LYS A 82 -12.66 -9.42 -11.11
N ASP A 83 -12.60 -8.10 -11.26
CA ASP A 83 -13.73 -7.30 -11.76
C ASP A 83 -14.07 -7.67 -13.22
N LYS A 84 -13.05 -7.90 -14.06
CA LYS A 84 -13.24 -8.38 -15.44
C LYS A 84 -13.89 -9.76 -15.48
N ALA A 85 -13.43 -10.70 -14.66
CA ALA A 85 -14.03 -12.04 -14.58
C ALA A 85 -15.48 -11.98 -14.10
N ALA A 86 -15.80 -11.10 -13.14
CA ALA A 86 -17.17 -10.90 -12.66
C ALA A 86 -18.09 -10.29 -13.74
N ARG A 87 -17.59 -9.35 -14.57
CA ARG A 87 -18.36 -8.70 -15.64
C ARG A 87 -18.59 -9.58 -16.87
N SER A 88 -17.70 -10.51 -17.18
CA SER A 88 -17.80 -11.35 -18.38
C SER A 88 -18.70 -12.58 -18.22
N GLY A 89 -19.26 -12.82 -17.02
CA GLY A 89 -20.00 -14.04 -16.72
C GLY A 89 -19.14 -15.32 -16.78
N ALA A 90 -17.82 -15.17 -16.94
CA ALA A 90 -16.89 -16.27 -16.93
C ALA A 90 -16.86 -16.89 -15.52
N PRO A 91 -16.69 -18.22 -15.39
CA PRO A 91 -16.53 -18.84 -14.09
C PRO A 91 -15.43 -18.13 -13.32
N ALA A 92 -15.76 -17.64 -12.12
CA ALA A 92 -14.77 -16.97 -11.27
C ALA A 92 -13.55 -17.89 -11.17
N PRO A 93 -12.33 -17.42 -11.48
CA PRO A 93 -11.16 -18.27 -11.44
C PRO A 93 -11.05 -18.87 -10.03
N THR A 94 -10.99 -20.20 -9.94
CA THR A 94 -10.89 -21.00 -8.69
C THR A 94 -9.59 -20.74 -7.90
N LYS A 95 -8.84 -19.69 -8.26
CA LYS A 95 -7.61 -19.29 -7.60
C LYS A 95 -7.95 -18.76 -6.21
N ARG A 96 -7.35 -19.40 -5.21
CA ARG A 96 -7.39 -18.96 -3.81
C ARG A 96 -7.07 -17.45 -3.76
N PRO A 97 -7.87 -16.66 -3.02
CA PRO A 97 -7.58 -15.24 -2.84
C PRO A 97 -6.12 -15.06 -2.41
N HIS A 98 -5.45 -14.04 -2.97
CA HIS A 98 -4.08 -13.71 -2.57
C HIS A 98 -4.01 -13.60 -1.04
N VAL A 99 -2.91 -14.05 -0.42
CA VAL A 99 -2.77 -14.11 1.06
C VAL A 99 -3.05 -12.77 1.75
N TYR A 100 -2.85 -11.65 1.04
CA TYR A 100 -3.11 -10.30 1.54
C TYR A 100 -4.45 -9.71 1.09
N HIS A 101 -5.35 -10.51 0.49
CA HIS A 101 -6.58 -10.02 -0.12
C HIS A 101 -7.42 -9.21 0.87
N THR A 102 -7.60 -9.71 2.10
CA THR A 102 -8.32 -9.03 3.17
C THR A 102 -7.64 -7.73 3.58
N ASN A 103 -6.31 -7.76 3.77
CA ASN A 103 -5.51 -6.61 4.17
C ASN A 103 -5.50 -5.49 3.12
N LEU A 104 -5.96 -5.77 1.90
CA LEU A 104 -5.92 -4.82 0.79
C LEU A 104 -7.32 -4.40 0.32
N LEU A 105 -8.37 -4.86 1.00
CA LEU A 105 -9.75 -4.45 0.71
C LEU A 105 -9.96 -2.95 0.90
N PHE A 106 -9.20 -2.30 1.80
CA PHE A 106 -9.29 -0.86 2.01
C PHE A 106 -8.97 -0.06 0.73
N LEU A 107 -8.03 -0.54 -0.08
CA LEU A 107 -7.69 0.08 -1.37
C LEU A 107 -8.83 0.01 -2.39
N ARG A 108 -9.73 -0.98 -2.27
CA ARG A 108 -10.81 -1.20 -3.23
C ARG A 108 -11.88 -0.10 -3.21
N GLN A 109 -12.10 0.55 -2.06
CA GLN A 109 -13.02 1.71 -2.00
C GLN A 109 -12.51 2.88 -2.86
N ASN A 110 -11.19 3.04 -2.99
CA ASN A 110 -10.58 4.19 -3.67
C ASN A 110 -10.22 3.94 -5.14
N MET A 111 -10.37 2.71 -5.60
CA MET A 111 -10.09 2.31 -6.98
C MET A 111 -11.35 2.24 -7.86
N GLN A 112 -12.54 2.29 -7.26
CA GLN A 112 -13.83 2.30 -7.96
C GLN A 112 -14.16 3.67 -8.59
N SER A 113 -13.45 4.74 -8.23
CA SER A 113 -13.65 6.11 -8.73
C SER A 113 -13.18 6.38 -10.16
N HIS A 114 -12.78 5.36 -10.92
CA HIS A 114 -12.44 5.47 -12.35
C HIS A 114 -13.40 4.75 -13.31
N THR A 115 -14.64 4.47 -12.88
CA THR A 115 -15.73 4.29 -13.86
C THR A 115 -16.48 5.61 -13.96
N ARG A 116 -15.93 6.54 -14.76
CA ARG A 116 -16.70 7.72 -15.18
C ARG A 116 -17.69 7.26 -16.25
N PRO A 117 -18.98 7.63 -16.17
CA PRO A 117 -19.99 7.30 -17.17
C PRO A 117 -19.64 7.82 -18.56
#